data_AF-A0A942GNE6-F1
#
_entry.id   AF-A0A942GNE6-F1
#
_cell.length_a   1.000
_cell.length_b   1.000
_cell.length_c   1.000
_cell.angle_alpha   90.00
_cell.angle_beta   90.00
_cell.angle_gamma   90.00
#
_symmetry.space_group_name_H-M   'P 1'
#
loop_
_entity.id
_entity.type
_entity.pdbx_description
1 polymer ?
#
loop_
_entity_poly.entity_id
_entity_poly.type
_entity_poly.pdbx_seq_one_letter_code
_entity_poly.pdbx_strand_id
1 'polypeptide(L)'
;MFHIECKCLGALRSPSWNFNQNYVEKGIKRFDCTAHEYGKRAVSGMMVGYIISMAPAEILDEVNSYQTRHCSHNPAIECELVEEKVGQYRQQLTRKNTQPEVFKLTHLWVDLTNIQTCVS
;
A
#
# COMPACT_ATOMS: atom_id res chain seq x y z
N MET A 1 16.56 6.79 5.32
CA MET A 1 15.99 6.03 6.46
C MET A 1 14.84 5.16 5.95
N PHE A 2 14.82 3.87 6.30
CA PHE A 2 13.72 2.97 5.93
C PHE A 2 12.43 3.43 6.59
N HIS A 3 11.35 3.57 5.81
CA HIS A 3 10.04 4.01 6.29
C HIS A 3 9.02 2.90 6.12
N ILE A 4 8.18 2.76 7.13
CA ILE A 4 7.00 1.91 7.12
C ILE A 4 5.80 2.82 7.27
N GLU A 5 4.84 2.70 6.34
CA GLU A 5 3.56 3.41 6.41
C GLU A 5 2.44 2.39 6.44
N CYS A 6 1.43 2.64 7.29
CA CYS A 6 0.34 1.70 7.52
C CYS A 6 -1.02 2.31 7.16
N LYS A 7 -1.91 1.50 6.56
CA LYS A 7 -3.26 1.89 6.18
C LYS A 7 -4.21 0.69 6.25
N CYS A 8 -5.49 0.94 6.53
CA CYS A 8 -6.53 -0.08 6.32
C CYS A 8 -6.80 -0.25 4.82
N LEU A 9 -7.26 -1.45 4.46
CA LEU A 9 -7.70 -1.85 3.12
C LEU A 9 -9.08 -2.53 3.22
N GLY A 10 -9.89 -2.39 2.17
CA GLY A 10 -11.22 -2.99 2.10
C GLY A 10 -12.30 -2.01 1.67
N ALA A 11 -13.55 -2.42 1.88
CA ALA A 11 -14.74 -1.72 1.41
C ALA A 11 -14.85 -0.30 1.98
N LEU A 12 -15.50 0.58 1.23
CA LEU A 12 -15.81 1.96 1.62
C LEU A 12 -16.33 2.03 3.07
N ARG A 13 -15.69 2.83 3.91
CA ARG A 13 -16.18 3.12 5.27
C ARG A 13 -17.35 4.10 5.24
N SER A 14 -17.23 5.09 4.36
CA SER A 14 -18.22 6.14 4.10
C SER A 14 -17.99 6.70 2.69
N PRO A 15 -18.95 7.45 2.10
CA PRO A 15 -18.74 8.10 0.81
C PRO A 15 -17.52 9.03 0.76
N SER A 16 -17.11 9.57 1.91
CA SER A 16 -15.95 10.46 2.04
C SER A 16 -14.65 9.74 2.40
N TRP A 17 -14.68 8.43 2.68
CA TRP A 17 -13.53 7.69 3.16
C TRP A 17 -13.37 6.33 2.48
N ASN A 18 -12.60 6.34 1.40
CA ASN A 18 -12.20 5.14 0.66
C ASN A 18 -10.83 4.65 1.14
N PHE A 19 -10.76 3.43 1.69
CA PHE A 19 -9.52 2.88 2.22
C PHE A 19 -8.48 2.61 1.13
N ASN A 20 -8.88 1.96 0.03
CA ASN A 20 -7.99 1.58 -1.06
C ASN A 20 -7.40 2.81 -1.78
N GLN A 21 -8.20 3.87 -1.98
CA GLN A 21 -7.72 5.14 -2.52
C GLN A 21 -6.75 5.83 -1.53
N ASN A 22 -7.08 5.86 -0.24
CA ASN A 22 -6.20 6.45 0.78
C ASN A 22 -4.87 5.70 0.90
N TYR A 23 -4.86 4.39 0.66
CA TYR A 23 -3.63 3.58 0.60
C TYR A 23 -2.68 4.09 -0.48
N VAL A 24 -3.21 4.51 -1.63
CA VAL A 24 -2.43 5.09 -2.73
C VAL A 24 -2.04 6.53 -2.42
N GLU A 25 -3.02 7.42 -2.25
CA GLU A 25 -2.78 8.87 -2.21
C GLU A 25 -2.06 9.34 -0.94
N LYS A 26 -2.35 8.69 0.19
CA LYS A 26 -1.80 9.03 1.51
C LYS A 26 -0.84 7.97 2.03
N GLY A 27 -0.50 6.98 1.20
CA GLY A 27 0.50 5.96 1.50
C GLY A 27 1.58 5.94 0.42
N ILE A 28 1.36 5.15 -0.65
CA ILE A 28 2.34 4.93 -1.73
C ILE A 28 2.92 6.26 -2.26
N LYS A 29 2.05 7.24 -2.57
CA LYS A 29 2.46 8.54 -3.12
C LYS A 29 3.47 9.28 -2.24
N ARG A 30 3.46 9.06 -0.92
CA ARG A 30 4.36 9.76 0.02
C ARG A 30 5.82 9.35 -0.14
N PHE A 31 6.10 8.17 -0.70
CA PHE A 31 7.46 7.72 -0.99
C PHE A 31 8.10 8.47 -2.16
N ASP A 32 7.31 9.19 -2.98
CA ASP A 32 7.77 10.09 -4.04
C ASP A 32 7.25 11.53 -3.84
N CYS A 33 7.15 11.98 -2.58
CA CYS A 33 6.64 13.30 -2.24
C CYS A 33 7.67 14.08 -1.42
N THR A 34 8.05 15.26 -1.90
CA THR A 34 9.01 16.15 -1.23
C THR A 34 8.49 16.73 0.09
N ALA A 35 7.17 16.80 0.29
CA ALA A 35 6.59 17.30 1.54
C ALA A 35 6.65 16.28 2.69
N HIS A 36 6.73 14.98 2.36
CA HIS A 36 6.75 13.89 3.36
C HIS A 36 8.12 13.21 3.46
N GLU A 37 8.92 13.22 2.39
CA GLU A 37 10.28 12.68 2.33
C GLU A 37 10.42 11.23 2.82
N TYR A 38 9.37 10.42 2.68
CA TYR A 38 9.41 9.01 3.11
C TYR A 38 10.44 8.24 2.31
N GLY A 39 11.29 7.49 3.02
CA GLY A 39 12.36 6.75 2.38
C GLY A 39 13.43 7.65 1.74
N LYS A 40 13.56 8.92 2.16
CA LYS A 40 14.64 9.80 1.70
C LYS A 40 16.00 9.15 1.97
N ARG A 41 16.82 9.08 0.93
CA ARG A 41 18.13 8.41 0.90
C ARG A 41 18.08 6.90 1.20
N ALA A 42 16.90 6.28 1.25
CA ALA A 42 16.75 4.83 1.30
C ALA A 42 16.42 4.31 -0.10
N VAL A 43 16.90 3.12 -0.42
CA VAL A 43 16.57 2.41 -1.68
C VAL A 43 15.27 1.61 -1.56
N SER A 44 14.70 1.52 -0.36
CA SER A 44 13.49 0.75 -0.11
C SER A 44 12.68 1.26 1.07
N GLY A 45 11.41 0.84 1.10
CA GLY A 45 10.46 1.07 2.19
C GLY A 45 9.37 0.01 2.20
N MET A 46 8.40 0.19 3.09
CA MET A 46 7.29 -0.75 3.22
C MET A 46 5.97 -0.03 3.40
N MET A 47 4.94 -0.57 2.75
CA MET A 47 3.55 -0.29 3.09
C MET A 47 2.96 -1.51 3.79
N VAL A 48 2.28 -1.31 4.90
CA VAL A 48 1.47 -2.34 5.57
C VAL A 48 0.00 -2.04 5.36
N GLY A 49 -0.72 -3.01 4.80
CA GLY A 49 -2.15 -2.96 4.57
C GLY A 49 -2.89 -3.85 5.56
N TYR A 50 -3.80 -3.30 6.35
CA TYR A 50 -4.67 -4.09 7.21
C TYR A 50 -6.00 -4.32 6.50
N ILE A 51 -6.20 -5.52 5.96
CA ILE A 51 -7.44 -5.88 5.29
C ILE A 51 -8.51 -6.11 6.35
N ILE A 52 -9.54 -5.26 6.32
CA ILE A 52 -10.66 -5.33 7.26
C ILE A 52 -11.96 -5.80 6.59
N SER A 53 -11.98 -5.87 5.26
CA SER A 53 -13.06 -6.41 4.43
C SER A 53 -12.56 -6.57 2.98
N MET A 54 -13.37 -7.22 2.13
CA MET A 54 -13.06 -7.59 0.72
C MET A 54 -12.00 -8.68 0.57
N ALA A 55 -12.03 -9.38 -0.57
CA ALA A 55 -10.98 -10.34 -0.91
C ALA A 55 -9.68 -9.60 -1.31
N PRO A 56 -8.49 -10.13 -0.98
CA PRO A 56 -7.23 -9.51 -1.36
C PRO A 56 -7.07 -9.23 -2.86
N ALA A 57 -7.63 -10.08 -3.73
CA ALA A 57 -7.60 -9.89 -5.17
C ALA A 57 -8.39 -8.64 -5.61
N GLU A 58 -9.60 -8.44 -5.07
CA GLU A 58 -10.44 -7.27 -5.37
C GLU A 58 -9.77 -5.98 -4.88
N ILE A 59 -9.12 -6.03 -3.71
CA ILE A 59 -8.34 -4.91 -3.17
C ILE A 59 -7.16 -4.59 -4.09
N LEU A 60 -6.46 -5.60 -4.62
CA LEU A 60 -5.35 -5.39 -5.54
C LEU A 60 -5.80 -4.69 -6.83
N ASP A 61 -6.91 -5.13 -7.40
CA ASP A 61 -7.51 -4.52 -8.60
C ASP A 61 -7.89 -3.05 -8.34
N GLU A 62 -8.56 -2.77 -7.21
CA GLU A 62 -8.94 -1.40 -6.86
C GLU A 62 -7.72 -0.51 -6.59
N VAL A 63 -6.75 -0.97 -5.80
CA VAL A 63 -5.53 -0.22 -5.50
C VAL A 63 -4.77 0.11 -6.79
N ASN A 64 -4.62 -0.86 -7.71
CA ASN A 64 -3.96 -0.62 -9.00
C ASN A 64 -4.76 0.32 -9.93
N SER A 65 -6.09 0.27 -9.88
CA SER A 65 -6.95 1.26 -10.54
C SER A 65 -6.72 2.67 -10.00
N TYR A 66 -6.65 2.84 -8.66
CA TYR A 66 -6.32 4.13 -8.05
C TYR A 66 -4.89 4.58 -8.34
N GLN A 67 -3.91 3.67 -8.39
CA GLN A 67 -2.55 4.02 -8.82
C GLN A 67 -2.54 4.61 -10.22
N THR A 68 -3.24 3.97 -11.17
CA THR A 68 -3.34 4.46 -12.55
C THR A 68 -3.92 5.88 -12.60
N ARG A 69 -4.87 6.21 -11.73
CA ARG A 69 -5.53 7.53 -11.68
C ARG A 69 -4.70 8.61 -10.98
N HIS A 70 -4.01 8.26 -9.90
CA HIS A 70 -3.40 9.25 -8.99
C HIS A 70 -1.87 9.26 -8.97
N CYS A 71 -1.25 8.20 -9.48
CA CYS A 71 0.19 7.94 -9.53
C CYS A 71 0.54 7.18 -10.83
N SER A 72 0.06 7.65 -11.98
CA SER A 72 0.07 6.91 -13.26
C SER A 72 1.45 6.47 -13.76
N HIS A 73 2.52 7.06 -13.22
CA HIS A 73 3.91 6.68 -13.53
C HIS A 73 4.45 5.54 -12.68
N ASN A 74 3.76 5.17 -11.60
CA ASN A 74 4.14 4.00 -10.81
C ASN A 74 3.66 2.73 -11.52
N PRO A 75 4.46 1.66 -11.56
CA PRO A 75 3.99 0.38 -12.06
C PRO A 75 2.90 -0.19 -11.15
N ALA A 76 2.13 -1.16 -11.66
CA ALA A 76 1.18 -1.89 -10.83
C ALA A 76 1.88 -2.62 -9.67
N ILE A 77 1.16 -2.81 -8.58
CA ILE A 77 1.57 -3.73 -7.51
C ILE A 77 1.36 -5.15 -8.00
N GLU A 78 2.36 -5.99 -7.81
CA GLU A 78 2.35 -7.40 -8.20
C GLU A 78 2.34 -8.28 -6.95
N CYS A 79 1.45 -9.28 -6.93
CA CYS A 79 1.43 -10.29 -5.89
C CYS A 79 2.66 -11.20 -6.04
N GLU A 80 3.37 -11.44 -4.94
CA GLU A 80 4.50 -12.35 -4.92
C GLU A 80 4.15 -13.66 -4.22
N LEU A 81 3.65 -13.55 -3.00
CA LEU A 81 3.42 -14.68 -2.11
C LEU A 81 2.22 -14.38 -1.23
N VAL A 82 1.36 -15.37 -1.01
CA VAL A 82 0.26 -15.29 -0.06
C VAL A 82 0.33 -16.50 0.84
N GLU A 83 0.52 -16.26 2.14
CA GLU A 83 0.58 -17.28 3.17
C GLU A 83 -0.53 -17.02 4.19
N GLU A 84 -1.58 -17.84 4.16
CA GLU A 84 -2.72 -17.77 5.07
C GLU A 84 -3.31 -16.34 5.20
N LYS A 85 -2.96 -15.63 6.28
CA LYS A 85 -3.44 -14.30 6.66
C LYS A 85 -2.48 -13.17 6.28
N VAL A 86 -1.36 -13.47 5.62
CA VAL A 86 -0.38 -12.46 5.22
C VAL A 86 -0.02 -12.62 3.74
N GLY A 87 -0.30 -11.57 2.97
CA GLY A 87 0.13 -11.44 1.58
C GLY A 87 1.33 -10.51 1.46
N GLN A 88 2.32 -10.91 0.66
CA GLN A 88 3.43 -10.08 0.23
C GLN A 88 3.27 -9.69 -1.23
N TYR A 89 3.36 -8.39 -1.48
CA TYR A 89 3.30 -7.80 -2.81
C TYR A 89 4.48 -6.86 -3.00
N ARG A 90 4.80 -6.57 -4.26
CA ARG A 90 5.98 -5.80 -4.62
C ARG A 90 5.64 -4.72 -5.62
N GLN A 91 6.41 -3.64 -5.54
CA GLN A 91 6.36 -2.55 -6.49
C GLN A 91 7.75 -1.91 -6.61
N GLN A 92 8.20 -1.65 -7.83
CA GLN A 92 9.44 -0.92 -8.10
C GLN A 92 9.12 0.48 -8.61
N LEU A 93 9.22 1.47 -7.74
CA LEU A 93 8.90 2.85 -8.08
C LEU A 93 10.05 3.52 -8.86
N THR A 94 9.69 4.34 -9.82
CA THR A 94 10.56 5.36 -10.43
C THR A 94 10.17 6.72 -9.87
N ARG A 95 10.88 7.14 -8.82
CA ARG A 95 10.61 8.38 -8.09
C ARG A 95 11.05 9.59 -8.89
N LYS A 96 10.12 10.51 -9.13
CA LYS A 96 10.36 11.75 -9.90
C LYS A 96 10.78 12.92 -9.02
N ASN A 97 10.41 12.89 -7.74
CA ASN A 97 10.53 14.04 -6.84
C ASN A 97 11.46 13.78 -5.66
N THR A 98 11.83 12.53 -5.39
CA THR A 98 12.66 12.15 -4.24
C THR A 98 13.76 11.16 -4.64
N GLN A 99 14.96 11.29 -4.05
CA GLN A 99 16.10 10.41 -4.30
C GLN A 99 16.20 9.27 -3.27
N PRO A 100 16.76 8.10 -3.66
CA PRO A 100 17.13 7.65 -5.02
C PRO A 100 15.96 7.43 -6.00
N GLU A 101 16.16 7.65 -7.29
CA GLU A 101 15.14 7.45 -8.34
C GLU A 101 14.50 6.05 -8.29
N VAL A 102 15.32 4.99 -8.30
CA VAL A 102 14.82 3.61 -8.18
C VAL A 102 14.54 3.29 -6.71
N PHE A 103 13.31 2.87 -6.41
CA PHE A 103 12.91 2.56 -5.04
C PHE A 103 12.03 1.32 -4.95
N LYS A 104 12.44 0.35 -4.12
CA LYS A 104 11.66 -0.86 -3.85
C LYS A 104 10.64 -0.58 -2.75
N LEU A 105 9.35 -0.64 -3.08
CA LEU A 105 8.28 -0.63 -2.10
C LEU A 105 7.75 -2.06 -1.90
N THR A 106 7.92 -2.58 -0.69
CA THR A 106 7.35 -3.88 -0.31
C THR A 106 5.98 -3.63 0.33
N HIS A 107 4.99 -4.42 -0.03
CA HIS A 107 3.64 -4.32 0.51
C HIS A 107 3.37 -5.59 1.32
N LEU A 108 3.03 -5.43 2.58
CA LEU A 108 2.62 -6.54 3.44
C LEU A 108 1.15 -6.34 3.80
N TRP A 109 0.28 -7.20 3.30
CA TRP A 109 -1.15 -7.12 3.60
C TRP A 109 -1.52 -8.20 4.61
N VAL A 110 -2.03 -7.76 5.75
CA VAL A 110 -2.46 -8.63 6.84
C VAL A 110 -3.97 -8.68 6.84
N ASP A 111 -4.51 -9.88 6.66
CA ASP A 111 -5.94 -10.16 6.72
C ASP A 111 -6.43 -10.22 8.17
N LEU A 112 -7.12 -9.17 8.59
CA LEU A 112 -7.73 -9.05 9.92
C LEU A 112 -9.22 -9.44 9.88
N THR A 113 -9.74 -9.91 8.74
CA THR A 113 -11.09 -10.46 8.68
C THR A 113 -11.15 -11.76 9.47
N ASN A 114 -12.27 -11.98 10.15
CA ASN A 114 -12.50 -13.18 10.96
C ASN A 114 -11.47 -13.40 12.09
N ILE A 115 -10.93 -12.33 12.67
CA ILE A 115 -10.23 -12.45 13.95
C ILE A 115 -11.28 -12.84 14.99
N GLN A 116 -11.17 -14.06 15.50
CA GLN A 116 -11.91 -14.49 16.67
C GLN A 116 -11.45 -13.59 17.82
N THR A 117 -12.32 -12.66 18.23
CA THR A 117 -12.04 -11.82 19.38
C THR A 117 -11.89 -12.74 20.58
N CYS A 118 -10.71 -12.78 21.21
CA CYS A 118 -10.57 -13.32 22.55
C CYS A 118 -11.50 -12.51 23.44
N VAL A 119 -12.65 -13.08 23.80
CA VAL A 119 -13.53 -12.50 24.80
C VAL A 119 -12.78 -12.68 26.13
N SER A 120 -12.20 -11.58 26.62
CA SER A 120 -11.61 -11.46 27.95
C SER A 120 -12.68 -11.45 29.03
#